data_AF-A0A7X0NE14-F1
#
_entry.id   AF-A0A7X0NE14-F1
#
_cell.length_a   1.000
_cell.length_b   1.000
_cell.length_c   1.000
_cell.angle_alpha   90.00
_cell.angle_beta   90.00
_cell.angle_gamma   90.00
#
_symmetry.space_group_name_H-M   'P 1'
#
loop_
_entity.id
_entity.type
_entity.pdbx_description
1 polymer ?
#
loop_
_entity_poly.entity_id
_entity_poly.type
_entity_poly.pdbx_seq_one_letter_code
_entity_poly.pdbx_strand_id
1 'polypeptide(L)'
;MKLNGIYYISALLLSMLFTVGSAAEQLSFSKLKRGDNYLFKYRWLDINQEKQSIEFLLPRKNLFSRFRTFKNYKPKMANEFVKLSLKKYWRDNPIDNIQATFSEQSGGLHVEITGDSNSEVNKAYQQIAKLEQQFTQEYLDKNFYHLFTMNNKSGVKPNHVKIANESVDDLQSLKPVILEKVTVKNIRKVTNFILGFVQSIPYETLQSRATSSGAGFNTPLRLLWENKGDCDSKVTLTVAMLRALMPRIKIALIFIDNHAIFGIDVPAQGNETTVLFEGTTYLLADPTGPRLMNVGQLSSDTKNTILSGHYSIELLKE
;
A
#
# COMPACT_ATOMS: atom_id res chain seq x y z
N MET A 1 -18.04 10.46 81.31
CA MET A 1 -17.68 11.56 80.37
C MET A 1 -16.85 10.94 79.27
N LYS A 2 -17.41 10.79 78.05
CA LYS A 2 -17.05 11.59 76.85
C LYS A 2 -15.55 11.45 76.51
N LEU A 3 -15.07 10.98 75.35
CA LEU A 3 -15.59 11.02 73.98
C LEU A 3 -14.86 10.00 73.11
N ASN A 4 -15.55 9.62 72.03
CA ASN A 4 -15.12 8.76 70.92
C ASN A 4 -14.03 9.40 70.05
N GLY A 5 -13.26 8.56 69.35
CA GLY A 5 -12.40 8.98 68.25
C GLY A 5 -11.90 7.79 67.42
N ILE A 6 -12.81 7.02 66.82
CA ILE A 6 -12.47 6.01 65.82
C ILE A 6 -12.39 6.73 64.47
N TYR A 7 -11.17 6.92 63.96
CA TYR A 7 -10.94 7.42 62.61
C TYR A 7 -11.14 6.29 61.61
N TYR A 8 -12.23 6.36 60.85
CA TYR A 8 -12.43 5.54 59.65
C TYR A 8 -11.58 6.12 58.52
N ILE A 9 -10.47 5.46 58.19
CA ILE A 9 -9.76 5.71 56.94
C ILE A 9 -10.48 4.93 55.84
N SER A 10 -11.31 5.64 55.09
CA SER A 10 -11.93 5.14 53.86
C SER A 10 -10.90 5.20 52.73
N ALA A 11 -10.26 4.07 52.43
CA ALA A 11 -9.43 3.92 51.25
C ALA A 11 -10.32 3.71 50.02
N LEU A 12 -10.58 4.78 49.27
CA LEU A 12 -11.24 4.72 47.98
C LEU A 12 -10.26 4.19 46.93
N LEU A 13 -10.31 2.89 46.65
CA LEU A 13 -9.50 2.23 45.63
C LEU A 13 -10.10 2.54 44.25
N LEU A 14 -9.63 3.62 43.63
CA LEU A 14 -9.98 3.98 42.25
C LEU A 14 -9.20 3.06 41.31
N SER A 15 -9.81 1.93 40.91
CA SER A 15 -9.26 1.05 39.89
C SER A 15 -9.34 1.74 38.52
N MET A 16 -8.27 2.41 38.10
CA MET A 16 -8.05 2.76 36.70
C MET A 16 -7.87 1.46 35.91
N LEU A 17 -8.94 0.99 35.27
CA LEU A 17 -8.87 0.02 34.19
C LEU A 17 -8.21 0.70 32.99
N PHE A 18 -6.87 0.73 32.97
CA PHE A 18 -6.14 0.95 31.74
C PHE A 18 -6.44 -0.24 30.83
N THR A 19 -7.23 -0.02 29.78
CA THR A 19 -7.29 -0.97 28.67
C THR A 19 -5.94 -0.91 27.97
N VAL A 20 -5.01 -1.76 28.43
CA VAL A 20 -3.71 -1.94 27.78
C VAL A 20 -4.00 -2.58 26.43
N GLY A 21 -4.05 -1.76 25.38
CA GLY A 21 -4.08 -2.27 24.01
C GLY A 21 -2.80 -3.07 23.78
N SER A 22 -2.93 -4.35 23.42
CA SER A 22 -1.78 -5.18 23.08
C SER A 22 -1.06 -4.57 21.88
N ALA A 23 0.21 -4.22 22.07
CA ALA A 23 1.09 -3.81 20.98
C ALA A 23 1.71 -5.03 20.31
N ALA A 24 1.93 -4.93 19.01
CA ALA A 24 2.63 -5.88 18.17
C ALA A 24 4.12 -5.66 18.45
N GLU A 25 4.64 -6.44 19.39
CA GLU A 25 6.05 -6.37 19.74
C GLU A 25 6.83 -7.36 18.89
N GLN A 26 7.67 -6.85 18.00
CA GLN A 26 8.68 -7.67 17.35
C GLN A 26 9.78 -7.99 18.37
N LEU A 27 9.93 -9.27 18.67
CA LEU A 27 10.92 -9.79 19.62
C LEU A 27 12.32 -9.85 19.02
N SER A 28 12.43 -10.18 17.73
CA SER A 28 13.71 -10.17 17.02
C SER A 28 13.53 -10.18 15.50
N PHE A 29 14.47 -9.54 14.81
CA PHE A 29 14.65 -9.63 13.37
C PHE A 29 16.12 -9.89 13.05
N SER A 30 16.41 -10.82 12.14
CA SER A 30 17.75 -11.00 11.58
C SER A 30 17.69 -11.44 10.12
N LYS A 31 18.74 -11.07 9.37
CA LYS A 31 18.95 -11.50 7.98
C LYS A 31 20.38 -11.98 7.80
N LEU A 32 20.56 -13.13 7.15
CA LEU A 32 21.86 -13.77 6.96
C LEU A 32 22.06 -14.22 5.53
N LYS A 33 23.17 -13.85 4.91
CA LYS A 33 23.50 -14.30 3.55
C LYS A 33 23.76 -15.82 3.53
N ARG A 34 23.15 -16.52 2.58
CA ARG A 34 23.25 -17.97 2.36
C ARG A 34 23.40 -18.23 0.87
N GLY A 35 24.64 -18.30 0.39
CA GLY A 35 24.94 -18.38 -1.05
C GLY A 35 24.34 -17.18 -1.79
N ASP A 36 23.47 -17.47 -2.76
CA ASP A 36 22.73 -16.48 -3.57
C ASP A 36 21.39 -16.06 -2.95
N ASN A 37 21.12 -16.44 -1.71
CA ASN A 37 19.91 -16.09 -0.98
C ASN A 37 20.22 -15.32 0.31
N TYR A 38 19.17 -14.74 0.90
CA TYR A 38 19.17 -14.27 2.27
C TYR A 38 18.14 -15.04 3.08
N LEU A 39 18.56 -15.51 4.25
CA LEU A 39 17.72 -16.13 5.26
C LEU A 39 17.18 -15.06 6.19
N PHE A 40 15.86 -14.92 6.25
CA PHE A 40 15.17 -14.00 7.14
C PHE A 40 14.60 -14.77 8.32
N LYS A 41 14.75 -14.22 9.53
CA LYS A 41 14.16 -14.77 10.75
C LYS A 41 13.41 -13.67 11.48
N TYR A 42 12.12 -13.89 11.70
CA TYR A 42 11.25 -12.99 12.46
C TYR A 42 10.68 -13.71 13.67
N ARG A 43 10.58 -12.99 14.79
CA ARG A 43 9.90 -13.44 16.01
C ARG A 43 9.09 -12.28 16.57
N TRP A 44 7.85 -12.54 16.99
CA TRP A 44 6.96 -11.52 17.56
C TRP A 44 5.99 -12.13 18.57
N LEU A 45 5.33 -11.28 19.36
CA LEU A 45 4.17 -11.64 20.17
C LEU A 45 2.89 -11.37 19.37
N ASP A 46 2.00 -12.37 19.28
CA ASP A 46 0.70 -12.18 18.68
C ASP A 46 -0.33 -11.58 19.65
N ILE A 47 -1.58 -11.45 19.18
CA ILE A 47 -2.66 -10.84 19.96
C ILE A 47 -3.03 -11.62 21.23
N ASN A 48 -2.67 -12.90 21.29
CA ASN A 48 -2.86 -13.77 22.45
C ASN A 48 -1.61 -13.84 23.35
N GLN A 49 -0.60 -13.00 23.09
CA GLN A 49 0.71 -13.04 23.76
C GLN A 49 1.51 -14.33 23.50
N GLU A 50 1.17 -15.07 22.43
CA GLU A 50 1.94 -16.24 22.04
C GLU A 50 3.14 -15.84 21.19
N LYS A 51 4.27 -16.52 21.41
CA LYS A 51 5.50 -16.31 20.64
C LYS A 51 5.36 -16.97 19.27
N GLN A 52 5.32 -16.15 18.23
CA GLN A 52 5.30 -16.60 16.85
C GLN A 52 6.67 -16.44 16.19
N SER A 53 6.93 -17.23 15.14
CA SER A 53 8.13 -17.12 14.33
C SER A 53 7.91 -17.59 12.89
N ILE A 54 8.63 -16.97 11.96
CA ILE A 54 8.79 -17.44 10.59
C ILE A 54 10.24 -17.32 10.15
N GLU A 55 10.66 -18.26 9.33
CA GLU A 55 11.98 -18.30 8.72
C GLU A 55 11.85 -18.66 7.25
N PHE A 56 12.45 -17.87 6.37
CA PHE A 56 12.31 -18.07 4.93
C PHE A 56 13.51 -17.52 4.15
N LEU A 57 13.73 -18.07 2.96
CA LEU A 57 14.77 -17.62 2.03
C LEU A 57 14.15 -16.73 0.95
N LEU A 58 14.84 -15.62 0.64
CA LEU A 58 14.58 -14.82 -0.56
C LEU A 58 15.83 -14.76 -1.45
N PRO A 59 15.68 -14.93 -2.77
CA PRO A 59 16.78 -14.76 -3.71
C PRO A 59 17.35 -13.35 -3.71
N ARG A 60 18.68 -13.24 -3.66
CA ARG A 60 19.40 -11.96 -3.74
C ARG A 60 19.01 -11.17 -4.99
N LYS A 61 18.86 -11.86 -6.12
CA LYS A 61 18.46 -11.26 -7.39
C LYS A 61 17.12 -10.53 -7.24
N ASN A 62 16.12 -11.19 -6.65
CA ASN A 62 14.76 -10.66 -6.55
C ASN A 62 14.75 -9.44 -5.60
N LEU A 63 15.43 -9.54 -4.46
CA LEU A 63 15.57 -8.46 -3.47
C LEU A 63 16.10 -7.14 -4.06
N PHE A 64 17.07 -7.22 -4.98
CA PHE A 64 17.78 -6.03 -5.47
C PHE A 64 17.47 -5.62 -6.91
N SER A 65 16.66 -6.41 -7.64
CA SER A 65 16.33 -6.09 -9.05
C SER A 65 14.85 -5.97 -9.35
N ARG A 66 13.93 -6.58 -8.58
CA ARG A 66 12.50 -6.66 -8.91
C ARG A 66 11.88 -5.29 -9.21
N PHE A 67 12.12 -4.33 -8.32
CA PHE A 67 11.55 -2.98 -8.40
C PHE A 67 12.62 -1.91 -8.67
N ARG A 68 13.66 -2.23 -9.46
CA ARG A 68 14.79 -1.30 -9.71
C ARG A 68 14.36 0.02 -10.37
N THR A 69 13.28 0.02 -11.13
CA THR A 69 12.72 1.24 -11.75
C THR A 69 11.81 2.01 -10.81
N PHE A 70 11.32 1.40 -9.73
CA PHE A 70 10.51 2.10 -8.74
C PHE A 70 11.40 3.06 -7.94
N LYS A 71 11.21 4.36 -8.20
CA LYS A 71 11.91 5.46 -7.56
C LYS A 71 10.89 6.55 -7.24
N ASN A 72 11.15 7.34 -6.21
CA ASN A 72 10.28 8.47 -5.84
C ASN A 72 9.91 9.29 -7.09
N TYR A 73 8.60 9.51 -7.26
CA TYR A 73 8.09 10.24 -8.40
C TYR A 73 8.58 11.68 -8.38
N LYS A 74 9.04 12.15 -9.54
CA LYS A 74 9.51 13.51 -9.76
C LYS A 74 8.76 14.09 -10.96
N PRO A 75 7.83 15.04 -10.77
CA PRO A 75 7.06 15.62 -11.88
C PRO A 75 7.93 16.11 -13.03
N LYS A 76 9.07 16.75 -12.73
CA LYS A 76 10.04 17.21 -13.75
C LYS A 76 10.56 16.08 -14.64
N MET A 77 10.86 14.90 -14.08
CA MET A 77 11.33 13.76 -14.86
C MET A 77 10.22 13.15 -15.73
N ALA A 78 8.99 13.15 -15.23
CA ALA A 78 7.83 12.71 -15.99
C ALA A 78 7.57 13.65 -17.18
N ASN A 79 7.54 14.96 -16.93
CA ASN A 79 7.35 15.97 -17.97
C ASN A 79 8.46 15.92 -19.02
N GLU A 80 9.72 15.73 -18.60
CA GLU A 80 10.84 15.56 -19.52
C GLU A 80 10.68 14.33 -20.41
N PHE A 81 10.28 13.19 -19.82
CA PHE A 81 10.02 11.97 -20.58
C PHE A 81 8.91 12.18 -21.63
N VAL A 82 7.81 12.81 -21.24
CA VAL A 82 6.68 13.08 -22.13
C VAL A 82 7.09 14.02 -23.26
N LYS A 83 7.80 15.10 -22.95
CA LYS A 83 8.33 16.06 -23.94
C LYS A 83 9.23 15.37 -24.97
N LEU A 84 10.18 14.56 -24.51
CA LEU A 84 11.11 13.84 -25.40
C LEU A 84 10.38 12.79 -26.26
N SER A 85 9.37 12.12 -25.70
CA SER A 85 8.57 11.13 -26.39
C SER A 85 7.70 11.77 -27.48
N LEU A 86 7.06 12.91 -27.18
CA LEU A 86 6.32 13.70 -28.16
C LEU A 86 7.23 14.22 -29.28
N LYS A 87 8.39 14.81 -28.93
CA LYS A 87 9.36 15.29 -29.93
C LYS A 87 9.85 14.16 -30.84
N LYS A 88 10.13 12.99 -30.27
CA LYS A 88 10.50 11.79 -31.04
C LYS A 88 9.38 11.36 -31.96
N TYR A 89 8.16 11.19 -31.43
CA TYR A 89 7.01 10.75 -32.21
C TYR A 89 6.71 11.72 -33.37
N TRP A 90 6.71 13.03 -33.11
CA TRP A 90 6.43 14.06 -34.11
C TRP A 90 7.47 14.10 -35.23
N ARG A 91 8.76 13.93 -34.89
CA ARG A 91 9.83 13.81 -35.89
C ARG A 91 9.67 12.55 -36.73
N ASP A 92 9.29 11.44 -36.11
CA ASP A 92 9.17 10.14 -36.78
C ASP A 92 7.83 10.04 -37.58
N ASN A 93 6.86 10.93 -37.33
CA ASN A 93 5.54 10.98 -37.98
C ASN A 93 5.14 12.44 -38.31
N PRO A 94 5.83 13.11 -39.26
CA PRO A 94 5.51 14.50 -39.62
C PRO A 94 4.11 14.60 -40.26
N ILE A 95 3.43 15.71 -39.99
CA ILE A 95 2.19 16.09 -40.68
C ILE A 95 2.53 17.23 -41.63
N ASP A 96 2.14 17.10 -42.90
CA ASP A 96 2.39 18.13 -43.91
C ASP A 96 1.81 19.47 -43.48
N ASN A 97 2.58 20.54 -43.70
CA ASN A 97 2.22 21.93 -43.36
C ASN A 97 1.87 22.18 -41.88
N ILE A 98 2.26 21.28 -40.97
CA ILE A 98 2.13 21.48 -39.52
C ILE A 98 3.50 21.45 -38.85
N GLN A 99 3.80 22.48 -38.07
CA GLN A 99 4.99 22.53 -37.21
C GLN A 99 4.55 22.50 -35.76
N ALA A 100 5.20 21.66 -34.95
CA ALA A 100 4.96 21.57 -33.52
C ALA A 100 6.26 21.78 -32.73
N THR A 101 6.21 22.69 -31.75
CA THR A 101 7.30 22.96 -30.82
C THR A 101 6.88 22.54 -29.41
N PHE A 102 7.78 21.82 -28.74
CA PHE A 102 7.58 21.30 -27.39
C PHE A 102 8.60 21.95 -26.45
N SER A 103 8.12 22.70 -25.46
CA SER A 103 8.95 23.40 -24.48
C SER A 103 8.41 23.19 -23.06
N GLU A 104 9.15 23.63 -22.05
CA GLU A 104 8.70 23.61 -20.65
C GLU A 104 8.42 25.05 -20.21
N GLN A 105 7.22 25.31 -19.68
CA GLN A 105 6.81 26.62 -19.17
C GLN A 105 6.03 26.45 -17.87
N SER A 106 6.36 27.24 -16.85
CA SER A 106 5.71 27.21 -15.53
C SER A 106 5.65 25.81 -14.86
N GLY A 107 6.62 24.94 -15.17
CA GLY A 107 6.69 23.57 -14.63
C GLY A 107 5.78 22.56 -15.33
N GLY A 108 5.18 22.91 -16.48
CA GLY A 108 4.40 22.02 -17.34
C GLY A 108 4.92 21.99 -18.77
N LEU A 109 4.45 21.01 -19.55
CA LEU A 109 4.68 20.93 -20.98
C LEU A 109 3.90 22.04 -21.69
N HIS A 110 4.57 22.81 -22.53
CA HIS A 110 3.95 23.77 -23.44
C HIS A 110 4.10 23.26 -24.88
N VAL A 111 3.00 23.30 -25.63
CA VAL A 111 2.92 22.84 -27.02
C VAL A 111 2.40 23.99 -27.88
N GLU A 112 3.24 24.42 -28.83
CA GLU A 112 2.88 25.40 -29.84
C GLU A 112 2.78 24.71 -31.19
N ILE A 113 1.64 24.84 -31.87
CA ILE A 113 1.41 24.26 -33.20
C ILE A 113 1.04 25.36 -34.17
N THR A 114 1.72 25.41 -35.31
CA THR A 114 1.44 26.33 -36.41
C THR A 114 1.18 25.55 -37.70
N GLY A 115 0.39 26.14 -38.59
CA GLY A 115 0.08 25.59 -39.90
C GLY A 115 -0.92 26.43 -40.67
N ASP A 116 -1.13 26.07 -41.93
CA ASP A 116 -1.90 26.89 -42.88
C ASP A 116 -3.43 26.75 -42.68
N SER A 117 -3.86 25.63 -42.09
CA SER A 117 -5.27 25.32 -41.85
C SER A 117 -5.58 25.20 -40.37
N ASN A 118 -6.47 26.07 -39.87
CA ASN A 118 -6.97 25.99 -38.50
C ASN A 118 -7.59 24.61 -38.18
N SER A 119 -8.22 23.96 -39.16
CA SER A 119 -8.77 22.61 -38.93
C SER A 119 -7.68 21.56 -38.73
N GLU A 120 -6.55 21.66 -39.43
CA GLU A 120 -5.44 20.73 -39.30
C GLU A 120 -4.65 20.98 -38.01
N VAL A 121 -4.44 22.26 -37.66
CA VAL A 121 -3.87 22.68 -36.37
C VAL A 121 -4.71 22.13 -35.20
N ASN A 122 -6.04 22.26 -35.25
CA ASN A 122 -6.91 21.71 -34.21
C ASN A 122 -6.84 20.18 -34.10
N LYS A 123 -6.76 19.48 -35.24
CA LYS A 123 -6.57 18.01 -35.26
C LYS A 123 -5.22 17.63 -34.66
N ALA A 124 -4.15 18.35 -34.98
CA ALA A 124 -2.83 18.15 -34.41
C ALA A 124 -2.82 18.35 -32.89
N TYR A 125 -3.48 19.39 -32.37
CA TYR A 125 -3.65 19.59 -30.93
C TYR A 125 -4.36 18.42 -30.25
N GLN A 126 -5.46 17.92 -30.84
CA GLN A 126 -6.18 16.76 -30.31
C GLN A 126 -5.32 15.48 -30.32
N GLN A 127 -4.51 15.29 -31.36
CA GLN A 127 -3.60 14.15 -31.45
C GLN A 127 -2.49 14.25 -30.40
N ILE A 128 -1.87 15.42 -30.24
CA ILE A 128 -0.82 15.63 -29.23
C ILE A 128 -1.38 15.43 -27.82
N ALA A 129 -2.58 15.92 -27.51
CA ALA A 129 -3.20 15.70 -26.20
C ALA A 129 -3.40 14.20 -25.88
N LYS A 130 -3.79 13.39 -26.87
CA LYS A 130 -3.90 11.93 -26.71
C LYS A 130 -2.53 11.28 -26.48
N LEU A 131 -1.52 11.70 -27.24
CA LEU A 131 -0.14 11.20 -27.10
C LEU A 131 0.48 11.61 -25.75
N GLU A 132 0.21 12.82 -25.28
CA GLU A 132 0.65 13.29 -23.96
C GLU A 132 0.08 12.41 -22.86
N GLN A 133 -1.22 12.11 -22.90
CA GLN A 133 -1.86 11.18 -21.98
C GLN A 133 -1.24 9.78 -22.06
N GLN A 134 -1.00 9.27 -23.28
CA GLN A 134 -0.39 7.95 -23.50
C GLN A 134 1.03 7.88 -22.92
N PHE A 135 1.89 8.84 -23.23
CA PHE A 135 3.28 8.84 -22.74
C PHE A 135 3.36 9.12 -21.24
N THR A 136 2.42 9.90 -20.69
CA THR A 136 2.27 10.05 -19.24
C THR A 136 1.97 8.70 -18.60
N GLN A 137 0.97 7.99 -19.11
CA GLN A 137 0.60 6.66 -18.60
C GLN A 137 1.76 5.66 -18.74
N GLU A 138 2.46 5.65 -19.87
CA GLU A 138 3.65 4.80 -20.09
C GLU A 138 4.74 5.08 -19.05
N TYR A 139 5.04 6.36 -18.79
CA TYR A 139 6.01 6.74 -17.78
C TYR A 139 5.60 6.23 -16.40
N LEU A 140 4.34 6.46 -16.02
CA LEU A 140 3.83 6.04 -14.72
C LEU A 140 3.89 4.52 -14.57
N ASP A 141 3.41 3.76 -15.56
CA ASP A 141 3.40 2.30 -15.52
C ASP A 141 4.79 1.69 -15.45
N LYS A 142 5.76 2.24 -16.21
CA LYS A 142 7.17 1.80 -16.19
C LYS A 142 7.85 2.02 -14.83
N ASN A 143 7.38 3.02 -14.09
CA ASN A 143 7.91 3.39 -12.79
C ASN A 143 7.00 2.95 -11.63
N PHE A 144 6.00 2.10 -11.86
CA PHE A 144 5.05 1.59 -10.86
C PHE A 144 4.22 2.68 -10.16
N TYR A 145 3.81 3.69 -10.91
CA TYR A 145 2.87 4.72 -10.48
C TYR A 145 1.58 4.64 -11.29
N HIS A 146 0.55 5.29 -10.80
CA HIS A 146 -0.67 5.57 -11.56
C HIS A 146 -1.26 6.91 -11.13
N LEU A 147 -2.16 7.43 -11.96
CA LEU A 147 -3.01 8.54 -11.59
C LEU A 147 -4.11 8.05 -10.63
N PHE A 148 -4.46 8.88 -9.66
CA PHE A 148 -5.61 8.63 -8.79
C PHE A 148 -6.37 9.94 -8.55
N THR A 149 -7.65 9.81 -8.20
CA THR A 149 -8.47 10.94 -7.77
C THR A 149 -9.15 10.57 -6.47
N MET A 150 -9.04 11.43 -5.46
CA MET A 150 -9.69 11.28 -4.16
C MET A 150 -10.14 12.65 -3.68
N ASN A 151 -11.39 12.78 -3.22
CA ASN A 151 -11.96 14.05 -2.75
C ASN A 151 -11.78 15.20 -3.77
N ASN A 152 -12.04 14.93 -5.06
CA ASN A 152 -11.86 15.85 -6.19
C ASN A 152 -10.42 16.37 -6.41
N LYS A 153 -9.42 15.74 -5.79
CA LYS A 153 -8.00 16.03 -6.00
C LYS A 153 -7.36 14.89 -6.76
N SER A 154 -6.80 15.21 -7.92
CA SER A 154 -6.01 14.27 -8.70
C SER A 154 -4.55 14.29 -8.27
N GLY A 155 -3.88 13.15 -8.35
CA GLY A 155 -2.47 13.03 -8.01
C GLY A 155 -1.83 11.79 -8.62
N VAL A 156 -0.55 11.61 -8.30
CA VAL A 156 0.24 10.44 -8.68
C VAL A 156 0.64 9.69 -7.42
N LYS A 157 0.36 8.38 -7.36
CA LYS A 157 0.74 7.52 -6.23
C LYS A 157 1.30 6.19 -6.71
N PRO A 158 2.04 5.44 -5.87
CA PRO A 158 2.47 4.10 -6.22
C PRO A 158 1.29 3.22 -6.61
N ASN A 159 1.45 2.40 -7.63
CA ASN A 159 0.44 1.43 -8.04
C ASN A 159 0.56 0.19 -7.14
N HIS A 160 -0.02 0.28 -5.94
CA HIS A 160 0.04 -0.75 -4.91
C HIS A 160 -0.50 -2.10 -5.39
N VAL A 161 -1.57 -2.11 -6.19
CA VAL A 161 -2.14 -3.32 -6.82
C VAL A 161 -1.10 -4.01 -7.70
N LYS A 162 -0.48 -3.27 -8.64
CA LYS A 162 0.56 -3.82 -9.52
C LYS A 162 1.75 -4.34 -8.73
N ILE A 163 2.24 -3.56 -7.76
CA ILE A 163 3.38 -3.93 -6.92
C ILE A 163 3.07 -5.18 -6.09
N ALA A 164 1.86 -5.30 -5.53
CA ALA A 164 1.44 -6.48 -4.79
C ALA A 164 1.37 -7.72 -5.68
N ASN A 165 0.70 -7.64 -6.84
CA ASN A 165 0.57 -8.74 -7.79
C ASN A 165 1.94 -9.20 -8.30
N GLU A 166 2.82 -8.27 -8.63
CA GLU A 166 4.18 -8.61 -9.05
C GLU A 166 5.01 -9.24 -7.92
N SER A 167 4.70 -8.95 -6.65
CA SER A 167 5.42 -9.55 -5.52
C SER A 167 4.96 -10.97 -5.18
N VAL A 168 3.85 -11.47 -5.75
CA VAL A 168 3.26 -12.77 -5.40
C VAL A 168 4.25 -13.91 -5.58
N ASP A 169 4.91 -13.98 -6.73
CA ASP A 169 5.86 -15.05 -7.05
C ASP A 169 7.08 -15.04 -6.13
N ASP A 170 7.55 -13.84 -5.78
CA ASP A 170 8.68 -13.66 -4.87
C ASP A 170 8.37 -14.10 -3.44
N LEU A 171 7.09 -14.08 -3.05
CA LEU A 171 6.60 -14.44 -1.73
C LEU A 171 6.12 -15.90 -1.65
N GLN A 172 6.17 -16.68 -2.74
CA GLN A 172 5.73 -18.09 -2.71
C GLN A 172 6.52 -18.94 -1.71
N SER A 173 7.79 -18.61 -1.43
CA SER A 173 8.61 -19.34 -0.45
C SER A 173 8.06 -19.25 0.98
N LEU A 174 7.22 -18.25 1.28
CA LEU A 174 6.53 -18.12 2.57
C LEU A 174 5.38 -19.10 2.74
N LYS A 175 4.82 -19.62 1.64
CA LYS A 175 3.64 -20.49 1.68
C LYS A 175 3.84 -21.73 2.56
N PRO A 176 4.86 -22.58 2.36
CA PRO A 176 5.06 -23.75 3.22
C PRO A 176 5.29 -23.35 4.68
N VAL A 177 6.07 -22.29 4.92
CA VAL A 177 6.39 -21.78 6.26
C VAL A 177 5.15 -21.33 7.03
N ILE A 178 4.22 -20.65 6.35
CA ILE A 178 2.96 -20.20 6.95
C ILE A 178 2.00 -21.37 7.14
N LEU A 179 1.94 -22.31 6.18
CA LEU A 179 1.06 -23.47 6.24
C LEU A 179 1.41 -24.47 7.36
N GLU A 180 2.67 -24.49 7.82
CA GLU A 180 3.08 -25.21 9.02
C GLU A 180 2.48 -24.62 10.32
N LYS A 181 2.15 -23.32 10.32
CA LYS A 181 1.58 -22.61 11.48
C LYS A 181 0.06 -22.56 11.43
N VAL A 182 -0.50 -22.35 10.24
CA VAL A 182 -1.94 -22.10 10.05
C VAL A 182 -2.46 -22.75 8.77
N THR A 183 -3.62 -23.40 8.85
CA THR A 183 -4.25 -24.02 7.69
C THR A 183 -5.04 -23.01 6.85
N VAL A 184 -4.83 -23.02 5.52
CA VAL A 184 -5.61 -22.22 4.55
C VAL A 184 -7.09 -22.57 4.48
N LYS A 185 -7.53 -23.69 5.07
CA LYS A 185 -8.96 -24.00 5.22
C LYS A 185 -9.68 -22.98 6.11
N ASN A 186 -8.94 -22.26 6.95
CA ASN A 186 -9.49 -21.18 7.78
C ASN A 186 -8.85 -19.85 7.38
N ILE A 187 -9.49 -19.17 6.42
CA ILE A 187 -9.03 -17.88 5.89
C ILE A 187 -8.81 -16.87 7.03
N ARG A 188 -9.72 -16.77 8.01
CA ARG A 188 -9.57 -15.86 9.16
C ARG A 188 -8.29 -16.13 9.95
N LYS A 189 -7.97 -17.40 10.24
CA LYS A 189 -6.73 -17.75 10.95
C LYS A 189 -5.49 -17.39 10.14
N VAL A 190 -5.49 -17.65 8.83
CA VAL A 190 -4.39 -17.27 7.95
C VAL A 190 -4.22 -15.75 7.90
N THR A 191 -5.32 -15.01 7.71
CA THR A 191 -5.31 -13.55 7.70
C THR A 191 -4.80 -12.99 9.02
N ASN A 192 -5.26 -13.50 10.17
CA ASN A 192 -4.81 -13.04 11.49
C ASN A 192 -3.33 -13.34 11.75
N PHE A 193 -2.82 -14.48 11.27
CA PHE A 193 -1.40 -14.80 11.37
C PHE A 193 -0.54 -13.80 10.58
N ILE A 194 -0.95 -13.48 9.34
CA ILE A 194 -0.26 -12.48 8.51
C ILE A 194 -0.37 -11.09 9.14
N LEU A 195 -1.55 -10.71 9.63
CA LEU A 195 -1.77 -9.45 10.34
C LEU A 195 -0.82 -9.33 11.52
N GLY A 196 -0.75 -10.34 12.39
CA GLY A 196 0.17 -10.33 13.54
C GLY A 196 1.63 -10.18 13.11
N PHE A 197 2.05 -10.89 12.07
CA PHE A 197 3.39 -10.75 11.50
C PHE A 197 3.65 -9.33 10.99
N VAL A 198 2.82 -8.80 10.09
CA VAL A 198 3.06 -7.50 9.46
C VAL A 198 2.88 -6.34 10.43
N GLN A 199 1.91 -6.41 11.36
CA GLN A 199 1.72 -5.43 12.41
C GLN A 199 2.94 -5.35 13.35
N SER A 200 3.66 -6.48 13.55
CA SER A 200 4.88 -6.50 14.37
C SER A 200 6.07 -5.77 13.74
N ILE A 201 6.10 -5.63 12.40
CA ILE A 201 7.18 -4.93 11.72
C ILE A 201 7.16 -3.44 12.13
N PRO A 202 8.30 -2.82 12.49
CA PRO A 202 8.35 -1.40 12.86
C PRO A 202 7.72 -0.45 11.84
N TYR A 203 7.00 0.56 12.33
CA TYR A 203 6.36 1.57 11.51
C TYR A 203 7.36 2.63 11.04
N GLU A 204 7.25 3.04 9.77
CA GLU A 204 7.92 4.22 9.22
C GLU A 204 6.94 5.39 9.19
N THR A 205 7.32 6.51 9.80
CA THR A 205 6.50 7.73 9.83
C THR A 205 6.18 8.19 8.41
N LEU A 206 4.89 8.36 8.13
CA LEU A 206 4.39 8.80 6.84
C LEU A 206 4.90 10.18 6.44
N GLN A 207 5.20 10.34 5.16
CA GLN A 207 5.12 11.62 4.48
C GLN A 207 3.78 11.66 3.73
N SER A 208 2.97 12.71 3.92
CA SER A 208 1.61 12.85 3.35
C SER A 208 1.52 12.44 1.88
N ARG A 209 0.55 11.60 1.49
CA ARG A 209 0.41 11.05 0.11
C ARG A 209 0.28 12.12 -0.96
N ALA A 210 -0.37 13.24 -0.62
CA ALA A 210 -0.57 14.37 -1.53
C ALA A 210 0.72 15.17 -1.79
N THR A 211 1.68 15.15 -0.86
CA THR A 211 2.93 15.91 -0.97
C THR A 211 4.16 15.02 -1.17
N SER A 212 4.06 13.73 -0.89
CA SER A 212 5.20 12.80 -0.89
C SER A 212 5.36 12.04 -2.20
N SER A 213 4.32 11.91 -3.03
CA SER A 213 4.37 11.20 -4.32
C SER A 213 5.06 9.82 -4.23
N GLY A 214 4.78 9.07 -3.15
CA GLY A 214 5.41 7.77 -2.86
C GLY A 214 6.73 7.82 -2.07
N ALA A 215 7.19 9.00 -1.63
CA ALA A 215 8.29 9.08 -0.69
C ALA A 215 7.89 8.45 0.66
N GLY A 216 8.64 7.45 1.09
CA GLY A 216 8.38 6.66 2.30
C GLY A 216 7.85 5.25 2.02
N PHE A 217 7.34 4.98 0.81
CA PHE A 217 6.84 3.64 0.46
C PHE A 217 7.98 2.65 0.17
N ASN A 218 7.94 1.51 0.87
CA ASN A 218 8.79 0.35 0.64
C ASN A 218 7.97 -0.76 -0.05
N THR A 219 8.43 -1.21 -1.21
CA THR A 219 7.86 -2.39 -1.89
C THR A 219 7.96 -3.63 -0.99
N PRO A 220 7.14 -4.69 -1.18
CA PRO A 220 7.09 -5.83 -0.27
C PRO A 220 8.46 -6.44 0.07
N LEU A 221 9.31 -6.69 -0.93
CA LEU A 221 10.66 -7.23 -0.70
C LEU A 221 11.58 -6.24 0.00
N ARG A 222 11.45 -4.94 -0.27
CA ARG A 222 12.23 -3.90 0.42
C ARG A 222 11.79 -3.74 1.87
N LEU A 223 10.49 -3.81 2.15
CA LEU A 223 9.94 -3.79 3.51
C LEU A 223 10.51 -4.96 4.31
N LEU A 224 10.49 -6.18 3.76
CA LEU A 224 11.09 -7.35 4.42
C LEU A 224 12.61 -7.16 4.61
N TRP A 225 13.30 -6.61 3.62
CA TRP A 225 14.74 -6.34 3.71
C TRP A 225 15.09 -5.34 4.82
N GLU A 226 14.42 -4.18 4.85
CA GLU A 226 14.68 -3.10 5.82
C GLU A 226 14.00 -3.33 7.17
N ASN A 227 13.05 -4.27 7.24
CA ASN A 227 12.20 -4.52 8.41
C ASN A 227 11.51 -3.24 8.91
N LYS A 228 10.99 -2.46 7.97
CA LYS A 228 10.31 -1.20 8.25
C LYS A 228 9.43 -0.77 7.09
N GLY A 229 8.27 -0.19 7.37
CA GLY A 229 7.40 0.36 6.33
C GLY A 229 6.26 1.20 6.90
N ASP A 230 5.73 2.08 6.06
CA ASP A 230 4.53 2.87 6.34
C ASP A 230 3.23 2.04 6.10
N CYS A 231 2.06 2.66 6.27
CA CYS A 231 0.79 1.94 6.14
C CYS A 231 0.55 1.43 4.70
N ASP A 232 0.98 2.17 3.68
CA ASP A 232 0.92 1.76 2.27
C ASP A 232 1.81 0.53 2.00
N SER A 233 3.02 0.54 2.54
CA SER A 233 3.99 -0.56 2.42
C SER A 233 3.46 -1.83 3.08
N LYS A 234 2.91 -1.70 4.30
CA LYS A 234 2.40 -2.80 5.11
C LYS A 234 1.13 -3.41 4.53
N VAL A 235 0.19 -2.59 4.02
CA VAL A 235 -0.99 -3.12 3.33
C VAL A 235 -0.60 -3.84 2.05
N THR A 236 0.35 -3.29 1.28
CA THR A 236 0.82 -3.90 0.02
C THR A 236 1.49 -5.25 0.27
N LEU A 237 2.35 -5.35 1.29
CA LEU A 237 2.94 -6.64 1.69
C LEU A 237 1.87 -7.64 2.12
N THR A 238 0.90 -7.20 2.95
CA THR A 238 -0.15 -8.07 3.47
C THR A 238 -0.98 -8.69 2.35
N VAL A 239 -1.46 -7.87 1.41
CA VAL A 239 -2.30 -8.37 0.31
C VAL A 239 -1.50 -9.23 -0.68
N ALA A 240 -0.20 -8.94 -0.89
CA ALA A 240 0.68 -9.79 -1.70
C ALA A 240 0.89 -11.17 -1.06
N MET A 241 1.11 -11.23 0.25
CA MET A 241 1.22 -12.49 0.99
C MET A 241 -0.10 -13.29 0.96
N LEU A 242 -1.23 -12.62 1.17
CA LEU A 242 -2.55 -13.25 1.09
C LEU A 242 -2.82 -13.81 -0.30
N ARG A 243 -2.49 -13.07 -1.37
CA ARG A 243 -2.64 -13.53 -2.76
C ARG A 243 -1.74 -14.75 -3.05
N ALA A 244 -0.51 -14.77 -2.55
CA ALA A 244 0.38 -15.93 -2.69
C ALA A 244 -0.15 -17.19 -1.98
N LEU A 245 -0.82 -17.03 -0.84
CA LEU A 245 -1.39 -18.15 -0.07
C LEU A 245 -2.75 -18.61 -0.60
N MET A 246 -3.59 -17.66 -1.01
CA MET A 246 -4.99 -17.86 -1.36
C MET A 246 -5.30 -17.19 -2.70
N PRO A 247 -4.84 -17.75 -3.84
CA PRO A 247 -4.87 -17.05 -5.13
C PRO A 247 -6.25 -16.71 -5.68
N ARG A 248 -7.33 -17.29 -5.13
CA ARG A 248 -8.72 -17.09 -5.60
C ARG A 248 -9.54 -16.17 -4.70
N ILE A 249 -9.01 -15.77 -3.54
CA ILE A 249 -9.79 -14.91 -2.65
C ILE A 249 -9.81 -13.50 -3.20
N LYS A 250 -10.98 -12.87 -3.20
CA LYS A 250 -11.10 -11.47 -3.60
C LYS A 250 -10.54 -10.59 -2.48
N ILE A 251 -9.67 -9.66 -2.87
CA ILE A 251 -9.00 -8.71 -1.99
C ILE A 251 -9.14 -7.33 -2.61
N ALA A 252 -9.35 -6.31 -1.78
CA ALA A 252 -9.37 -4.92 -2.18
C ALA A 252 -8.46 -4.10 -1.27
N LEU A 253 -7.70 -3.17 -1.83
CA LEU A 253 -7.04 -2.13 -1.06
C LEU A 253 -8.02 -0.97 -0.88
N ILE A 254 -8.05 -0.42 0.33
CA ILE A 254 -8.96 0.67 0.69
C ILE A 254 -8.10 1.80 1.26
N PHE A 255 -8.15 2.94 0.58
CA PHE A 255 -7.38 4.11 0.95
C PHE A 255 -8.30 5.18 1.54
N ILE A 256 -7.91 5.71 2.68
CA ILE A 256 -8.48 6.91 3.30
C ILE A 256 -7.40 7.97 3.41
N ASP A 257 -7.78 9.20 3.78
CA ASP A 257 -6.81 10.28 3.98
C ASP A 257 -5.70 9.85 4.95
N ASN A 258 -4.45 9.84 4.47
CA ASN A 258 -3.24 9.44 5.20
C ASN A 258 -3.23 8.03 5.85
N HIS A 259 -4.19 7.14 5.57
CA HIS A 259 -4.14 5.74 6.01
C HIS A 259 -4.56 4.74 4.92
N ALA A 260 -4.16 3.48 5.05
CA ALA A 260 -4.52 2.42 4.11
C ALA A 260 -4.81 1.11 4.85
N ILE A 261 -5.89 0.45 4.46
CA ILE A 261 -6.34 -0.84 4.98
C ILE A 261 -6.69 -1.76 3.81
N PHE A 262 -7.07 -3.01 4.08
CA PHE A 262 -7.58 -3.89 3.04
C PHE A 262 -8.92 -4.50 3.43
N GLY A 263 -9.65 -4.91 2.40
CA GLY A 263 -10.84 -5.72 2.47
C GLY A 263 -10.57 -7.11 1.91
N ILE A 264 -11.16 -8.14 2.52
CA ILE A 264 -11.06 -9.54 2.07
C ILE A 264 -12.45 -10.18 2.04
N ASP A 265 -12.73 -11.00 1.02
CA ASP A 265 -14.01 -11.70 0.85
C ASP A 265 -14.13 -12.87 1.84
N VAL A 266 -14.50 -12.53 3.06
CA VAL A 266 -14.70 -13.42 4.20
C VAL A 266 -16.01 -13.02 4.89
N PRO A 267 -16.89 -13.97 5.26
CA PRO A 267 -18.13 -13.64 5.95
C PRO A 267 -17.87 -12.89 7.25
N ALA A 268 -18.51 -11.73 7.41
CA ALA A 268 -18.44 -10.92 8.63
C ALA A 268 -19.18 -11.59 9.80
N GLN A 269 -18.78 -11.27 11.02
CA GLN A 269 -19.36 -11.77 12.27
C GLN A 269 -19.81 -10.60 13.14
N GLY A 270 -21.06 -10.64 13.63
CA GLY A 270 -21.60 -9.59 14.50
C GLY A 270 -21.56 -8.20 13.85
N ASN A 271 -20.97 -7.23 14.56
CA ASN A 271 -20.90 -5.82 14.15
C ASN A 271 -19.56 -5.44 13.49
N GLU A 272 -18.84 -6.42 12.93
CA GLU A 272 -17.61 -6.17 12.17
C GLU A 272 -17.88 -5.24 10.97
N THR A 273 -16.91 -4.38 10.66
CA THR A 273 -17.06 -3.38 9.59
C THR A 273 -16.76 -4.01 8.24
N THR A 274 -17.63 -3.75 7.27
CA THR A 274 -17.52 -4.24 5.90
C THR A 274 -17.73 -3.13 4.89
N VAL A 275 -17.32 -3.36 3.64
CA VAL A 275 -17.66 -2.51 2.49
C VAL A 275 -18.20 -3.37 1.35
N LEU A 276 -19.34 -2.98 0.79
CA LEU A 276 -19.89 -3.58 -0.44
C LEU A 276 -19.31 -2.86 -1.65
N PHE A 277 -18.63 -3.59 -2.53
CA PHE A 277 -18.09 -3.05 -3.77
C PHE A 277 -18.18 -4.10 -4.88
N GLU A 278 -18.70 -3.70 -6.06
CA GLU A 278 -18.91 -4.60 -7.21
C GLU A 278 -19.56 -5.95 -6.85
N GLY A 279 -20.60 -5.91 -6.01
CA GLY A 279 -21.35 -7.10 -5.58
C GLY A 279 -20.63 -8.03 -4.60
N THR A 280 -19.44 -7.65 -4.11
CA THR A 280 -18.68 -8.40 -3.10
C THR A 280 -18.66 -7.63 -1.79
N THR A 281 -18.98 -8.30 -0.68
CA THR A 281 -18.87 -7.72 0.67
C THR A 281 -17.51 -8.04 1.25
N TYR A 282 -16.67 -7.02 1.39
CA TYR A 282 -15.32 -7.15 1.92
C TYR A 282 -15.30 -6.90 3.43
N LEU A 283 -14.78 -7.86 4.19
CA LEU A 283 -14.46 -7.69 5.61
C LEU A 283 -13.14 -6.93 5.75
N LEU A 284 -13.12 -5.90 6.60
CA LEU A 284 -11.99 -4.98 6.69
C LEU A 284 -10.94 -5.40 7.72
N ALA A 285 -9.68 -5.06 7.46
CA ALA A 285 -8.58 -5.27 8.38
C ALA A 285 -7.46 -4.25 8.19
N ASP A 286 -6.82 -3.88 9.31
CA ASP A 286 -5.72 -2.91 9.34
C ASP A 286 -4.37 -3.60 9.64
N PRO A 287 -3.44 -3.67 8.69
CA PRO A 287 -2.13 -4.31 8.88
C PRO A 287 -1.06 -3.38 9.50
N THR A 288 -1.41 -2.14 9.83
CA THR A 288 -0.42 -1.09 10.09
C THR A 288 0.38 -1.32 11.38
N GLY A 289 -0.30 -1.73 12.45
CA GLY A 289 0.29 -1.77 13.79
C GLY A 289 0.62 -0.36 14.31
N PRO A 290 1.28 -0.24 15.47
CA PRO A 290 1.70 -1.32 16.34
C PRO A 290 0.55 -1.91 17.14
N ARG A 291 -0.68 -1.35 17.15
CA ARG A 291 -1.79 -2.00 17.84
C ARG A 291 -2.16 -3.32 17.13
N LEU A 292 -2.21 -4.41 17.88
CA LEU A 292 -2.63 -5.71 17.34
C LEU A 292 -4.14 -5.71 17.10
N MET A 293 -4.55 -6.04 15.87
CA MET A 293 -5.94 -6.14 15.46
C MET A 293 -6.14 -7.35 14.56
N ASN A 294 -7.18 -8.12 14.83
CA ASN A 294 -7.61 -9.20 13.94
C ASN A 294 -8.40 -8.66 12.74
N VAL A 295 -8.58 -9.49 11.72
CA VAL A 295 -9.56 -9.25 10.66
C VAL A 295 -10.94 -8.97 11.27
N GLY A 296 -11.62 -7.94 10.77
CA GLY A 296 -12.88 -7.43 11.32
C GLY A 296 -12.74 -6.36 12.40
N GLN A 297 -11.52 -6.07 12.88
CA GLN A 297 -11.23 -5.02 13.85
C GLN A 297 -10.55 -3.83 13.19
N LEU A 298 -11.03 -2.63 13.51
CA LEU A 298 -10.48 -1.35 13.06
C LEU A 298 -10.40 -0.38 14.24
N SER A 299 -9.56 0.64 14.12
CA SER A 299 -9.62 1.80 15.01
C SER A 299 -10.96 2.56 14.82
N SER A 300 -11.41 3.26 15.86
CA SER A 300 -12.65 4.05 15.79
C SER A 300 -12.61 5.09 14.67
N ASP A 301 -11.47 5.77 14.50
CA ASP A 301 -11.32 6.81 13.48
C ASP A 301 -11.38 6.23 12.06
N THR A 302 -10.70 5.10 11.83
CA THR A 302 -10.75 4.40 10.54
C THR A 302 -12.18 3.92 10.27
N LYS A 303 -12.85 3.32 11.27
CA LYS A 303 -14.23 2.86 11.14
C LYS A 303 -15.17 4.02 10.77
N ASN A 304 -15.08 5.15 11.46
CA ASN A 304 -15.93 6.32 11.20
C ASN A 304 -15.71 6.88 9.78
N THR A 305 -14.46 7.00 9.34
CA THR A 305 -14.13 7.47 7.98
C THR A 305 -14.71 6.55 6.90
N ILE A 306 -14.63 5.23 7.10
CA ILE A 306 -15.23 4.25 6.20
C ILE A 306 -16.75 4.38 6.17
N LEU A 307 -17.40 4.48 7.34
CA LEU A 307 -18.86 4.60 7.43
C LEU A 307 -19.39 5.89 6.79
N SER A 308 -18.60 6.96 6.78
CA SER A 308 -18.92 8.23 6.11
C SER A 308 -18.68 8.21 4.59
N GLY A 309 -18.16 7.11 4.02
CA GLY A 309 -17.91 6.99 2.58
C GLY A 309 -16.65 7.72 2.08
N HIS A 310 -15.79 8.18 2.98
CA HIS A 310 -14.58 8.94 2.63
C HIS A 310 -13.39 8.00 2.35
N TYR A 311 -13.51 7.18 1.31
CA TYR A 311 -12.47 6.24 0.90
C TYR A 311 -12.43 6.04 -0.62
N SER A 312 -11.35 5.46 -1.11
CA SER A 312 -11.24 4.89 -2.46
C SER A 312 -10.90 3.41 -2.38
N ILE A 313 -11.34 2.63 -3.38
CA ILE A 313 -11.15 1.18 -3.44
C ILE A 313 -10.40 0.82 -4.72
N GLU A 314 -9.42 -0.06 -4.57
CA GLU A 314 -8.71 -0.68 -5.67
C GLU A 314 -8.74 -2.21 -5.52
N LEU A 315 -9.34 -2.88 -6.49
CA LEU A 315 -9.39 -4.34 -6.50
C LEU A 315 -8.00 -4.91 -6.82
N LEU A 316 -7.56 -5.88 -6.02
CA LEU A 316 -6.41 -6.71 -6.35
C LEU A 316 -6.84 -7.72 -7.42
N LYS A 317 -6.87 -7.29 -8.67
CA LYS A 317 -7.27 -8.11 -9.83
C LYS A 317 -6.33 -9.32 -9.99
N GLU A 318 -6.89 -10.44 -10.44
CA GLU A 318 -6.14 -11.66 -10.79
C GLU A 318 -5.23 -11.46 -12.00
#